data_AF-A0A8J7D5C0-F1
#
_entry.id   AF-A0A8J7D5C0-F1
#
_cell.length_a   1.000
_cell.length_b   1.000
_cell.length_c   1.000
_cell.angle_alpha   90.00
_cell.angle_beta   90.00
_cell.angle_gamma   90.00
#
_symmetry.space_group_name_H-M   'P 1'
#
loop_
_entity.id
_entity.type
_entity.pdbx_description
1 polymer ?
#
loop_
_entity_poly.entity_id
_entity_poly.type
_entity_poly.pdbx_seq_one_letter_code
_entity_poly.pdbx_strand_id
1 'polypeptide(L)'
;MIRINKAALELAAICAAGIFLNVFGAAVATALRLQMYLDTTGTIFAAALAGYLPGIAVGFLTNLLGAFVTDAEIYYNTVSVLLAVLTAFLAG
;
A
#
# COMPACT_ATOMS: atom_id res chain seq x y z
N MET A 1 24.40 -2.77 -15.75
CA MET A 1 23.40 -3.85 -15.76
C MET A 1 22.85 -4.00 -14.34
N ILE A 2 21.57 -3.75 -14.12
CA ILE A 2 20.92 -4.00 -12.82
C ILE A 2 20.79 -5.54 -12.67
N ARG A 3 21.47 -6.13 -11.68
CA ARG A 3 21.31 -7.55 -11.35
C ARG A 3 20.11 -7.69 -10.42
N ILE A 4 18.97 -8.16 -10.93
CA ILE A 4 17.83 -8.54 -10.10
C ILE A 4 18.12 -9.90 -9.49
N ASN A 5 18.10 -9.99 -8.15
CA ASN A 5 18.21 -11.24 -7.41
C ASN A 5 16.82 -11.71 -6.94
N LYS A 6 16.74 -12.94 -6.44
CA LYS A 6 15.46 -13.54 -5.99
C LYS A 6 14.76 -12.68 -4.93
N ALA A 7 15.50 -12.13 -3.97
CA ALA A 7 14.95 -11.28 -2.91
C ALA A 7 14.29 -10.00 -3.46
N ALA A 8 14.91 -9.35 -4.43
CA ALA A 8 14.32 -8.18 -5.09
C ALA A 8 13.03 -8.54 -5.85
N LEU A 9 12.97 -9.73 -6.44
CA LEU A 9 11.75 -10.23 -7.10
C LEU A 9 10.64 -10.52 -6.09
N GLU A 10 10.95 -11.14 -4.96
CA GLU A 10 10.01 -11.39 -3.87
C GLU A 10 9.46 -10.09 -3.30
N LEU A 11 10.33 -9.09 -3.08
CA LEU A 11 9.94 -7.75 -2.63
C LEU A 11 8.96 -7.09 -3.62
N ALA A 12 9.31 -7.13 -4.91
CA ALA A 12 8.47 -6.55 -5.96
C ALA A 12 7.11 -7.25 -6.04
N ALA A 13 7.06 -8.57 -5.85
CA ALA A 13 5.81 -9.33 -5.82
C ALA A 13 4.94 -8.94 -4.62
N ILE A 14 5.51 -8.76 -3.43
CA ILE A 14 4.79 -8.30 -2.23
C ILE A 14 4.23 -6.90 -2.46
N CYS A 15 5.03 -5.98 -3.01
CA CYS A 15 4.56 -4.62 -3.31
C CYS A 15 3.43 -4.62 -4.34
N ALA A 16 3.56 -5.40 -5.42
CA ALA A 16 2.53 -5.52 -6.44
C ALA A 16 1.22 -6.10 -5.87
N ALA A 17 1.32 -7.13 -5.03
CA ALA A 17 0.18 -7.69 -4.32
C ALA A 17 -0.47 -6.66 -3.38
N GLY A 18 0.34 -5.87 -2.65
CA GLY A 18 -0.15 -4.80 -1.79
C GLY A 18 -0.93 -3.73 -2.56
N ILE A 19 -0.39 -3.24 -3.68
CA ILE A 19 -1.10 -2.26 -4.52
C ILE A 19 -2.40 -2.86 -5.07
N PHE A 20 -2.37 -4.12 -5.52
CA PHE A 20 -3.56 -4.81 -5.98
C PHE A 20 -4.63 -4.90 -4.88
N LEU A 21 -4.25 -5.28 -3.65
CA LEU A 21 -5.15 -5.33 -2.51
C LEU A 21 -5.76 -3.96 -2.19
N ASN A 22 -4.98 -2.89 -2.29
CA ASN A 22 -5.49 -1.54 -2.07
C ASN A 22 -6.55 -1.15 -3.11
N VAL A 23 -6.24 -1.31 -4.39
CA VAL A 23 -7.17 -0.96 -5.49
C VAL A 23 -8.42 -1.83 -5.44
N PHE A 24 -8.25 -3.14 -5.22
CA PHE A 24 -9.37 -4.07 -5.08
C PHE A 24 -10.21 -3.75 -3.83
N GLY A 25 -9.56 -3.46 -2.71
CA GLY A 25 -10.21 -3.06 -1.47
C GLY A 25 -11.05 -1.81 -1.63
N ALA A 26 -10.51 -0.78 -2.30
CA ALA A 26 -11.24 0.44 -2.64
C ALA A 26 -12.48 0.15 -3.51
N ALA A 27 -12.33 -0.69 -4.53
CA ALA A 27 -13.44 -1.08 -5.42
C ALA A 27 -14.54 -1.84 -4.65
N VAL A 28 -14.16 -2.77 -3.77
CA VAL A 28 -15.10 -3.52 -2.91
C VAL A 28 -15.80 -2.59 -1.93
N ALA A 29 -15.07 -1.68 -1.27
CA ALA A 29 -15.62 -0.68 -0.37
C ALA A 29 -16.69 0.17 -1.06
N THR A 30 -16.38 0.63 -2.28
CA THR A 30 -17.28 1.44 -3.11
C THR A 30 -18.52 0.65 -3.53
N ALA A 31 -18.34 -0.58 -4.01
CA ALA A 31 -19.44 -1.44 -4.45
C ALA A 31 -20.41 -1.78 -3.32
N LEU A 32 -19.89 -2.04 -2.12
CA LEU A 32 -20.67 -2.35 -0.93
C LEU A 32 -21.16 -1.11 -0.16
N ARG A 33 -20.81 0.11 -0.64
CA ARG A 33 -21.07 1.39 0.04
C ARG A 33 -20.56 1.40 1.49
N LEU A 34 -19.40 0.81 1.70
CA LEU A 34 -18.74 0.69 2.99
C LEU A 34 -17.96 1.98 3.29
N GLN A 35 -18.16 2.56 4.47
CA GLN A 35 -17.39 3.72 4.95
C GLN A 35 -16.05 3.29 5.57
N MET A 36 -15.33 2.37 4.92
CA MET A 36 -14.04 1.84 5.42
C MET A 36 -12.92 2.05 4.38
N TYR A 37 -11.73 2.41 4.87
CA TYR A 37 -10.51 2.62 4.08
C TYR A 37 -9.79 1.30 3.75
N LEU A 38 -10.46 0.46 2.96
CA LEU A 38 -9.92 -0.84 2.53
C LEU A 38 -8.70 -0.71 1.58
N ASP A 39 -8.49 0.49 1.04
CA ASP A 39 -7.34 0.92 0.26
C ASP A 39 -6.02 1.00 1.06
N THR A 40 -6.05 0.78 2.38
CA THR A 40 -4.85 0.74 3.22
C THR A 40 -4.43 -0.68 3.60
N THR A 41 -5.24 -1.70 3.29
CA THR A 41 -5.02 -3.09 3.71
C THR A 41 -3.75 -3.70 3.10
N GLY A 42 -3.49 -3.43 1.83
CA GLY A 42 -2.28 -3.83 1.12
C GLY A 42 -1.03 -3.08 1.59
N THR A 43 -1.18 -1.83 2.04
CA THR A 43 -0.11 -1.06 2.69
C THR A 43 0.32 -1.72 3.99
N ILE A 44 -0.65 -2.12 4.82
CA ILE A 44 -0.41 -2.87 6.08
C ILE A 44 0.22 -4.24 5.77
N PHE A 45 -0.32 -4.97 4.79
CA PHE A 45 0.22 -6.27 4.36
C PHE A 45 1.69 -6.18 3.92
N ALA A 46 2.03 -5.22 3.06
CA ALA A 46 3.39 -5.03 2.58
C ALA A 46 4.33 -4.55 3.70
N ALA A 47 3.86 -3.67 4.59
CA ALA A 47 4.63 -3.20 5.74
C ALA A 47 4.95 -4.33 6.72
N ALA A 48 3.97 -5.19 7.01
CA ALA A 48 4.14 -6.30 7.94
C ALA A 48 5.09 -7.38 7.42
N LEU A 49 5.08 -7.65 6.11
CA LEU A 49 5.90 -8.72 5.52
C LEU A 49 7.29 -8.28 5.05
N ALA A 50 7.40 -7.06 4.53
CA ALA A 50 8.61 -6.57 3.88
C ALA A 50 9.21 -5.35 4.59
N GLY A 51 8.59 -4.88 5.68
CA GLY A 51 9.09 -3.81 6.54
C GLY A 51 8.71 -2.41 6.06
N TYR A 52 9.39 -1.41 6.63
CA TYR A 52 9.05 0.01 6.48
C TYR A 52 9.00 0.49 5.02
N LEU A 53 10.12 0.37 4.29
CA LEU A 53 10.29 0.95 2.96
C LEU A 53 9.27 0.40 1.93
N PRO A 54 9.06 -0.94 1.83
CA PRO A 54 8.06 -1.50 0.92
C PRO A 54 6.63 -1.09 1.27
N GLY A 55 6.26 -1.11 2.55
CA GLY A 55 4.94 -0.66 2.99
C GLY A 55 4.67 0.80 2.65
N ILE A 56 5.64 1.68 2.95
CA ILE A 56 5.56 3.11 2.61
C ILE A 56 5.41 3.29 1.10
N ALA A 57 6.21 2.58 0.29
CA ALA A 57 6.14 2.67 -1.15
C ALA A 57 4.76 2.24 -1.69
N VAL A 58 4.19 1.16 -1.18
CA VAL A 58 2.85 0.68 -1.59
C VAL A 58 1.78 1.72 -1.27
N GLY A 59 1.75 2.22 -0.03
CA GLY A 59 0.76 3.23 0.37
C GLY A 59 0.92 4.54 -0.38
N PHE A 60 2.16 4.99 -0.58
CA PHE A 60 2.44 6.22 -1.30
C PHE A 60 2.04 6.14 -2.77
N LEU A 61 2.41 5.06 -3.45
CA LEU A 61 2.07 4.87 -4.86
C LEU A 61 0.57 4.70 -5.05
N THR A 62 -0.11 3.98 -4.16
CA THR A 62 -1.57 3.81 -4.23
C THR A 62 -2.27 5.18 -4.17
N ASN A 63 -1.95 5.99 -3.17
CA ASN A 63 -2.62 7.27 -2.95
C ASN A 63 -2.22 8.30 -4.02
N LEU A 64 -0.98 8.24 -4.52
CA LEU A 64 -0.55 9.07 -5.65
C LEU A 64 -1.31 8.72 -6.93
N LEU A 65 -1.52 7.42 -7.19
CA LEU A 65 -2.33 6.97 -8.33
C LEU A 65 -3.81 7.36 -8.15
N GLY A 66 -4.33 7.23 -6.92
CA GLY A 66 -5.67 7.68 -6.56
C GLY A 66 -5.87 9.18 -6.75
N ALA A 67 -4.84 10.00 -6.51
CA ALA A 67 -4.90 11.46 -6.66
C ALA A 67 -5.20 11.90 -8.10
N PHE A 68 -4.84 11.09 -9.11
CA PHE A 68 -5.22 11.37 -10.50
C PHE A 68 -6.72 11.15 -10.77
N VAL A 69 -7.40 10.39 -9.91
CA VAL A 69 -8.85 10.13 -9.99
C VAL A 69 -9.61 11.11 -9.09
N THR A 70 -9.09 11.41 -7.90
CA THR A 70 -9.71 12.30 -6.93
C THR A 70 -8.64 13.05 -6.13
N ASP A 71 -8.63 14.38 -6.21
CA ASP A 71 -7.62 15.23 -5.57
C ASP A 71 -7.50 15.00 -4.05
N ALA A 72 -8.57 14.53 -3.40
CA ALA A 72 -8.58 14.25 -1.97
C ALA A 72 -7.62 13.10 -1.55
N GLU A 73 -7.30 12.17 -2.46
CA GLU A 73 -6.45 11.00 -2.19
C GLU A 73 -5.02 11.39 -1.78
N ILE A 74 -4.52 12.55 -2.27
CA ILE A 74 -3.17 13.01 -1.95
C ILE A 74 -2.99 13.33 -0.47
N TYR A 75 -4.06 13.73 0.24
CA TYR A 75 -4.00 14.03 1.67
C TYR A 75 -3.90 12.77 2.52
N TYR A 76 -4.46 11.65 2.06
CA TYR A 76 -4.36 10.37 2.75
C TYR A 76 -2.96 9.78 2.68
N ASN A 77 -2.09 10.31 1.83
CA ASN A 77 -0.72 9.82 1.68
C ASN A 77 0.06 9.86 3.00
N THR A 78 -0.09 10.95 3.77
CA THR A 78 0.49 11.05 5.12
C THR A 78 -0.02 9.96 6.05
N VAL A 79 -1.31 9.62 5.97
CA VAL A 79 -1.94 8.57 6.78
C VAL A 79 -1.41 7.19 6.37
N SER A 80 -1.33 6.89 5.08
CA SER A 80 -0.77 5.64 4.56
C SER A 80 0.69 5.43 4.98
N VAL A 81 1.51 6.48 4.96
CA VAL A 81 2.90 6.42 5.43
C VAL A 81 2.96 6.12 6.93
N LEU A 82 2.14 6.79 7.74
CA LEU A 82 2.09 6.54 9.19
C LEU A 82 1.63 5.11 9.50
N LEU A 83 0.61 4.60 8.79
CA LEU A 83 0.15 3.23 8.93
C LEU A 83 1.23 2.22 8.57
N ALA A 84 1.98 2.45 7.49
CA ALA A 84 3.09 1.58 7.11
C ALA A 84 4.18 1.57 8.18
N VAL A 85 4.57 2.74 8.72
CA VAL A 85 5.58 2.84 9.77
C VAL A 85 5.13 2.14 11.05
N LEU A 86 3.90 2.40 11.52
CA LEU A 86 3.36 1.78 12.72
C LEU A 86 3.24 0.26 12.56
N THR A 87 2.79 -0.21 11.40
CA THR A 87 2.66 -1.64 11.13
C THR A 87 4.03 -2.32 11.14
N ALA A 88 5.02 -1.75 10.46
CA ALA A 88 6.36 -2.29 10.42
C ALA A 88 7.03 -2.27 11.81
N PHE A 89 6.74 -1.26 12.64
CA PHE A 89 7.20 -1.20 14.03
C PHE A 89 6.57 -2.28 14.92
N LEU A 90 5.29 -2.57 14.75
CA LEU A 90 4.58 -3.58 15.55
C LEU A 90 4.83 -5.02 15.08
N ALA A 91 5.20 -5.22 13.81
CA ALA A 91 5.46 -6.54 13.24
C ALA A 91 6.89 -7.05 13.48
N GLY A 92 7.83 -6.16 13.83
CA GLY A 92 9.22 -6.49 14.19
C GLY A 92 9.44 -6.61 15.68
#